data_AF-A0A3C0IMQ5-F1
#
_entry.id   AF-A0A3C0IMQ5-F1
#
_cell.length_a   1.000
_cell.length_b   1.000
_cell.length_c   1.000
_cell.angle_alpha   90.00
_cell.angle_beta   90.00
_cell.angle_gamma   90.00
#
_symmetry.space_group_name_H-M   'P 1'
#
loop_
_entity.id
_entity.type
_entity.pdbx_description
1 polymer ?
#
loop_
_entity_poly.entity_id
_entity_poly.type
_entity_poly.pdbx_seq_one_letter_code
_entity_poly.pdbx_strand_id
1 'polypeptide(L)'
;ALRQMANALETMLDMALLGWANKLGGFLLYSFIGLLAFSSLLFFTKQMQVLPESTFASSASWPYIEPLGPRAISFIGAAIPFVKDTFQQLEVFFAGVAKTQA
;
A
#
# COMPACT_ATOMS: atom_id res chain seq x y z
N ALA A 1 2.35 26.82 -43.34
CA ALA A 1 2.55 27.41 -42.01
C ALA A 1 1.29 27.31 -41.14
N LEU A 2 0.19 28.00 -41.47
CA LEU A 2 -1.06 27.99 -40.67
C LEU A 2 -1.63 26.59 -40.41
N ARG A 3 -1.70 25.76 -41.45
CA ARG A 3 -2.16 24.37 -41.34
C ARG A 3 -1.26 23.50 -40.46
N GLN A 4 0.06 23.76 -40.45
CA GLN A 4 0.99 23.02 -39.60
C GLN A 4 0.85 23.43 -38.14
N MET A 5 0.55 24.70 -37.86
CA MET A 5 0.24 25.19 -36.52
C MET A 5 -1.09 24.63 -35.99
N ALA A 6 -2.14 24.60 -36.82
CA ALA A 6 -3.41 24.01 -36.44
C ALA A 6 -3.26 22.52 -36.07
N ASN A 7 -2.51 21.77 -36.87
CA ASN A 7 -2.28 20.35 -36.63
C ASN A 7 -1.44 20.10 -35.36
N ALA A 8 -0.44 20.94 -35.05
CA ALA A 8 0.32 20.82 -33.80
C ALA A 8 -0.55 21.12 -32.56
N LEU A 9 -1.48 22.07 -32.71
CA LEU A 9 -2.43 22.43 -31.67
C LEU A 9 -3.41 21.27 -31.39
N GLU A 10 -3.95 20.66 -32.43
CA GLU A 10 -4.83 19.48 -32.34
C GLU A 10 -4.12 18.27 -31.68
N THR A 11 -2.85 18.05 -32.05
CA THR A 11 -2.00 16.97 -31.48
C THR A 11 -1.77 17.15 -29.98
N MET A 12 -1.64 18.38 -29.49
CA MET A 12 -1.51 18.69 -28.06
C MET A 12 -2.86 18.53 -27.33
N LEU A 13 -3.97 18.80 -28.01
CA LEU A 13 -5.31 18.66 -27.44
C LEU A 13 -5.72 17.18 -27.29
N ASP A 14 -5.31 16.30 -28.20
CA ASP A 14 -5.53 14.85 -28.09
C ASP A 14 -4.66 14.19 -27.00
N MET A 15 -3.41 14.63 -26.83
CA MET A 15 -2.53 14.14 -25.75
C MET A 15 -3.02 14.60 -24.36
N ALA A 16 -3.70 15.74 -24.33
CA ALA A 16 -4.40 16.26 -23.17
C ALA A 16 -5.71 15.54 -22.87
N LEU A 17 -6.32 14.85 -23.86
CA LEU A 17 -7.55 14.05 -23.68
C LEU A 17 -7.27 12.65 -23.09
N LEU A 18 -6.75 12.62 -21.85
CA LEU A 18 -7.09 11.61 -20.83
C LEU A 18 -6.26 10.33 -20.67
N GLY A 19 -5.48 9.90 -21.65
CA GLY A 19 -4.79 8.59 -21.54
C GLY A 19 -3.76 8.52 -20.39
N TRP A 20 -3.00 9.59 -20.17
CA TRP A 20 -1.92 9.62 -19.19
C TRP A 20 -2.42 9.75 -17.74
N ALA A 21 -3.50 10.50 -17.52
CA ALA A 21 -4.08 10.68 -16.19
C ALA A 21 -4.73 9.39 -15.67
N ASN A 22 -5.42 8.64 -16.54
CA ASN A 22 -5.96 7.33 -16.17
C ASN A 22 -4.84 6.33 -15.84
N LYS A 23 -3.75 6.35 -16.61
CA LYS A 23 -2.58 5.51 -16.35
C LYS A 23 -1.87 5.88 -15.04
N LEU A 24 -1.72 7.18 -14.78
CA LEU A 24 -1.12 7.66 -13.54
C LEU A 24 -2.02 7.34 -12.34
N GLY A 25 -3.33 7.54 -12.46
CA GLY A 25 -4.31 7.18 -11.44
C GLY A 25 -4.29 5.68 -11.15
N GLY A 26 -4.27 4.85 -12.20
CA GLY A 26 -4.13 3.41 -12.07
C GLY A 26 -2.81 3.03 -11.37
N PHE A 27 -1.68 3.55 -11.84
CA PHE A 27 -0.38 3.30 -11.22
C PHE A 27 -0.36 3.69 -9.75
N LEU A 28 -0.81 4.89 -9.40
CA LEU A 28 -0.85 5.36 -8.02
C LEU A 28 -1.76 4.50 -7.15
N LEU A 29 -2.94 4.14 -7.65
CA LEU A 29 -3.87 3.28 -6.92
C LEU A 29 -3.28 1.88 -6.71
N TYR A 30 -2.72 1.26 -7.75
CA TYR A 30 -2.07 -0.05 -7.64
C TYR A 30 -0.87 -0.02 -6.70
N SER A 31 -0.01 0.98 -6.82
CA SER A 31 1.14 1.17 -5.92
C SER A 31 0.69 1.41 -4.49
N PHE A 32 -0.39 2.18 -4.28
CA PHE A 32 -0.94 2.42 -2.96
C PHE A 32 -1.50 1.13 -2.33
N ILE A 33 -2.30 0.37 -3.06
CA ILE A 33 -2.81 -0.94 -2.60
C ILE A 33 -1.65 -1.90 -2.32
N GLY A 34 -0.65 -1.94 -3.21
CA GLY A 34 0.57 -2.74 -3.02
C GLY A 34 1.35 -2.33 -1.77
N LEU A 35 1.46 -1.03 -1.50
CA LEU A 35 2.10 -0.50 -0.29
C LEU A 35 1.33 -0.86 0.98
N LEU A 36 0.00 -0.80 0.94
CA LEU A 36 -0.86 -1.25 2.04
C LEU A 36 -0.69 -2.75 2.32
N ALA A 37 -0.65 -3.57 1.29
CA ALA A 37 -0.42 -5.01 1.40
C ALA A 37 0.99 -5.32 1.93
N PHE A 38 2.01 -4.63 1.41
CA PHE A 38 3.40 -4.77 1.85
C PHE A 38 3.58 -4.34 3.31
N SER A 39 3.00 -3.21 3.70
CA SER A 39 3.00 -2.74 5.09
C SER A 39 2.33 -3.76 6.02
N SER A 40 1.18 -4.32 5.61
CA SER A 40 0.49 -5.36 6.38
C SER A 40 1.35 -6.61 6.56
N LEU A 41 2.13 -7.00 5.54
CA LEU A 41 3.07 -8.11 5.64
C LEU A 41 4.20 -7.80 6.63
N LEU A 42 4.80 -6.61 6.56
CA LEU A 42 5.85 -6.20 7.50
C LEU A 42 5.34 -6.07 8.95
N PHE A 43 4.08 -5.66 9.13
CA PHE A 43 3.45 -5.66 10.45
C PHE A 43 3.43 -7.09 11.05
N PHE A 44 3.09 -8.10 10.25
CA PHE A 44 3.15 -9.49 10.70
C PHE A 44 4.57 -9.98 10.96
N THR A 45 5.57 -9.59 10.15
CA THR A 45 6.96 -10.01 10.42
C THR A 45 7.49 -9.42 11.72
N LYS A 46 7.09 -8.19 12.06
CA LYS A 46 7.35 -7.60 13.38
C LYS A 46 6.65 -8.38 14.50
N GLN A 47 5.36 -8.70 14.33
CA GLN A 47 4.57 -9.43 15.35
C GLN A 47 5.11 -10.84 15.61
N MET A 48 5.56 -11.53 14.57
CA MET A 48 6.18 -12.85 14.66
C MET A 48 7.66 -12.81 15.09
N GLN A 49 8.22 -11.62 15.33
CA GLN A 49 9.65 -11.42 15.63
C GLN A 49 10.60 -12.07 14.59
N VAL A 50 10.16 -12.15 13.33
CA VAL A 50 10.96 -12.70 12.23
C VAL A 50 12.18 -11.83 11.94
N LEU A 51 12.05 -10.52 12.16
CA LEU A 51 13.13 -9.55 12.02
C LEU A 51 13.45 -8.89 13.37
N PRO A 52 14.72 -8.58 13.66
CA PRO A 52 15.10 -7.85 14.86
C PRO A 52 14.50 -6.44 14.92
N GLU A 53 14.16 -5.98 16.12
CA GLU A 53 13.73 -4.60 16.39
C GLU A 53 14.73 -3.56 15.84
N SER A 54 16.03 -3.85 15.88
CA SER A 54 17.09 -2.98 15.36
C SER A 54 17.00 -2.74 13.85
N THR A 55 16.46 -3.69 13.08
CA THR A 55 16.22 -3.56 11.64
C THR A 55 15.10 -2.56 11.35
N PHE A 56 14.06 -2.54 12.18
CA PHE A 56 12.99 -1.56 12.07
C PHE A 56 13.43 -0.18 12.57
N ALA A 57 14.19 -0.13 13.67
CA ALA A 57 14.69 1.13 14.24
C ALA A 57 15.71 1.86 13.34
N SER A 58 16.50 1.11 12.57
CA SER A 58 17.47 1.69 11.61
C SER A 58 16.84 2.04 10.25
N SER A 59 15.59 1.67 10.01
CA SER A 59 14.93 1.90 8.73
C SER A 59 14.36 3.32 8.63
N ALA A 60 14.78 4.05 7.60
CA ALA A 60 14.26 5.39 7.30
C ALA A 60 12.80 5.37 6.80
N SER A 61 12.34 4.25 6.21
CA SER A 61 10.99 4.12 5.67
C SER A 61 9.99 3.60 6.68
N TRP A 62 10.45 2.89 7.73
CA TRP A 62 9.59 2.25 8.72
C TRP A 62 8.60 3.21 9.41
N PRO A 63 8.99 4.41 9.87
CA PRO A 63 8.05 5.34 10.53
C PRO A 63 6.86 5.75 9.65
N TYR A 64 7.03 5.73 8.32
CA TYR A 64 5.96 6.07 7.37
C TYR A 64 5.13 4.84 6.98
N ILE A 65 5.75 3.65 6.94
CA ILE A 65 5.10 2.41 6.51
C ILE A 65 4.34 1.76 7.66
N GLU A 66 4.86 1.77 8.89
CA GLU A 66 4.26 1.15 10.08
C GLU A 66 2.77 1.52 10.27
N PRO A 67 2.35 2.79 10.23
CA PRO A 67 0.94 3.14 10.42
C PRO A 67 0.04 2.73 9.23
N LEU A 68 0.59 2.42 8.06
CA LEU A 68 -0.20 2.06 6.89
C LEU A 68 -0.84 0.67 7.00
N GLY A 69 -0.20 -0.27 7.69
CA GLY A 69 -0.70 -1.64 7.85
C GLY A 69 -2.01 -1.68 8.64
N PRO A 70 -2.04 -1.16 9.89
CA PRO A 70 -3.28 -1.08 10.67
C PRO A 70 -4.38 -0.27 9.98
N ARG A 71 -4.01 0.81 9.27
CA ARG A 71 -4.97 1.61 8.50
C ARG A 71 -5.53 0.83 7.30
N ALA A 72 -4.71 0.06 6.59
CA ALA A 72 -5.14 -0.80 5.50
C ALA A 72 -6.17 -1.83 5.99
N ILE A 73 -5.84 -2.51 7.09
CA ILE A 73 -6.70 -3.53 7.70
C ILE A 73 -8.00 -2.90 8.17
N SER A 74 -7.97 -1.73 8.79
CA SER A 74 -9.18 -1.02 9.21
C SER A 74 -10.03 -0.57 8.02
N PHE A 75 -9.41 -0.07 6.95
CA PHE A 75 -10.12 0.42 5.77
C PHE A 75 -10.78 -0.74 5.00
N ILE A 76 -10.02 -1.81 4.75
CA ILE A 76 -10.53 -3.02 4.08
C ILE A 76 -11.54 -3.73 4.99
N GLY A 77 -11.27 -3.80 6.29
CA GLY A 77 -12.14 -4.42 7.27
C GLY A 77 -13.47 -3.70 7.47
N ALA A 78 -13.52 -2.39 7.23
CA ALA A 78 -14.78 -1.64 7.21
C ALA A 78 -15.62 -1.97 5.97
N ALA A 79 -14.98 -2.24 4.83
CA ALA A 79 -15.67 -2.64 3.59
C ALA A 79 -16.06 -4.14 3.58
N ILE A 80 -15.21 -4.99 4.16
CA ILE A 80 -15.37 -6.45 4.19
C ILE A 80 -15.10 -6.95 5.62
N PRO A 81 -16.13 -7.03 6.48
CA PRO A 81 -15.97 -7.35 7.92
C PRO A 81 -15.20 -8.64 8.19
N PHE A 82 -15.42 -9.69 7.39
CA PHE A 82 -14.72 -10.98 7.54
C PHE A 82 -13.19 -10.86 7.47
N VAL A 83 -12.66 -9.91 6.68
CA VAL A 83 -11.21 -9.68 6.58
C VAL A 83 -10.68 -9.16 7.92
N LYS A 84 -11.39 -8.22 8.55
CA LYS A 84 -11.02 -7.68 9.87
C LYS A 84 -10.94 -8.79 10.91
N ASP A 85 -11.94 -9.66 10.96
CA ASP A 85 -12.03 -10.75 11.93
C ASP A 85 -10.89 -11.75 11.74
N THR A 86 -10.55 -12.07 10.49
CA THR A 86 -9.43 -12.96 10.16
C THR A 86 -8.08 -12.35 10.59
N PHE A 87 -7.86 -11.06 10.33
CA PHE A 87 -6.65 -10.37 10.76
C PHE A 87 -6.50 -10.36 12.30
N GLN A 88 -7.58 -10.09 13.03
CA GLN A 88 -7.58 -10.13 14.50
C GLN A 88 -7.24 -11.52 15.03
N GLN A 89 -7.82 -12.58 14.43
CA GLN A 89 -7.51 -13.96 14.81
C GLN A 89 -6.03 -14.30 14.57
N LEU A 90 -5.46 -13.87 13.44
CA LEU A 90 -4.04 -14.07 13.13
C LEU A 90 -3.14 -13.33 14.13
N GLU A 91 -3.47 -12.10 14.49
CA GLU A 91 -2.71 -11.33 15.48
C GLU A 91 -2.68 -12.03 16.85
N VAL A 92 -3.84 -12.53 17.31
CA VAL A 92 -3.94 -13.32 18.55
C VAL A 92 -3.15 -14.62 18.45
N PHE A 93 -3.23 -15.32 17.32
CA PHE A 93 -2.49 -16.56 17.08
C PHE A 93 -0.97 -16.33 17.17
N PHE A 94 -0.44 -15.34 16.44
CA PHE A 94 1.00 -15.07 16.43
C PHE A 94 1.50 -14.54 17.78
N ALA A 95 0.71 -13.74 18.50
CA ALA A 95 1.03 -13.34 19.86
C ALA A 95 1.17 -14.55 20.81
N GLY A 96 0.29 -15.56 20.65
CA GLY A 96 0.37 -16.81 21.40
C GLY A 96 1.60 -17.66 21.05
N VAL A 97 1.94 -17.76 19.77
CA VAL A 97 3.14 -18.48 19.31
C VAL A 97 4.42 -17.81 19.83
N ALA A 98 4.53 -16.49 19.71
CA ALA A 98 5.69 -15.73 20.19
C ALA A 98 5.92 -15.91 21.70
N LYS A 99 4.84 -15.90 22.49
CA LYS A 99 4.90 -16.14 23.94
C LYS A 99 5.34 -17.55 24.32
N THR A 100 5.11 -18.54 23.46
CA THR A 100 5.47 -19.94 23.70
C THR A 100 6.92 -20.25 23.32
N GLN A 101 7.53 -19.44 22.46
CA GLN A 101 8.93 -19.56 22.03
C GLN A 101 9.92 -18.76 22.88
N ALA A 102 9.44 -17.88 23.78
CA ALA A 102 10.23 -17.12 24.75
C ALA A 102 10.34 -17.87 26.09
#